data_AF-A0A413ILT1-F1
#
_entry.id   AF-A0A413ILT1-F1
#
_cell.length_a   1.000
_cell.length_b   1.000
_cell.length_c   1.000
_cell.angle_alpha   90.00
_cell.angle_beta   90.00
_cell.angle_gamma   90.00
#
_symmetry.space_group_name_H-M   'P 1'
#
loop_
_entity.id
_entity.type
_entity.pdbx_description
1 polymer ?
#
loop_
_entity_poly.entity_id
_entity_poly.type
_entity_poly.pdbx_seq_one_letter_code
_entity_poly.pdbx_strand_id
1 'polypeptide(L)'
;MDKGRFTPSVAKKLLRMLAGETVPSSSLPRWLAGELEGEGLLIPVTHGSRVSYRLTNVDVCRKFICDTYTSGTSLERWLEVADGEHATLERSMLVQETGNSKSIKLRTFCGFLVNSYEPIEAWMGDEAFLIAPSDGVALFIQQPDVFRIPSDVVVVGVENGENFRHIRRQKHLFDGWKVLFVSRYPRSSDLRDWLISIPNPYIHFGDFDLAGIHIYQSEFYKYLGDRASFFVPEDVEERLSRGNARLYDAQYLKYRNMTLTDMRLNALVQLIHRYKKGYEQEGYIRCVRCDVSDSAPID
;
A
#
# COMPACT_ATOMS: atom_id res chain seq x y z
N MET A 1 -4.35 24.06 -10.65
CA MET A 1 -3.47 24.50 -9.56
C MET A 1 -3.46 23.40 -8.52
N ASP A 2 -2.29 22.87 -8.22
CA ASP A 2 -2.12 21.76 -7.29
C ASP A 2 -2.43 22.26 -5.88
N LYS A 3 -3.58 21.88 -5.31
CA LYS A 3 -3.92 22.25 -3.93
C LYS A 3 -2.97 21.51 -3.01
N GLY A 4 -2.05 22.24 -2.38
CA GLY A 4 -1.14 21.68 -1.39
C GLY A 4 -1.93 21.00 -0.26
N ARG A 5 -1.41 19.88 0.25
CA ARG A 5 -2.08 19.10 1.29
C ARG A 5 -2.15 19.90 2.60
N PHE A 6 -3.33 19.98 3.22
CA PHE A 6 -3.49 20.47 4.58
C PHE A 6 -2.97 19.40 5.57
N THR A 7 -1.98 19.76 6.40
CA THR A 7 -1.28 18.82 7.27
C THR A 7 -1.35 19.24 8.75
N PRO A 8 -1.12 18.33 9.71
CA PRO A 8 -1.05 18.68 11.13
C PRO A 8 -0.05 19.80 11.44
N SER A 9 1.10 19.83 10.76
CA SER A 9 2.09 20.92 10.91
C SER A 9 1.52 22.29 10.51
N VAL A 10 0.69 22.33 9.47
CA VAL A 10 0.03 23.56 9.01
C VAL A 10 -1.08 23.96 9.99
N ALA A 11 -1.91 23.01 10.43
CA ALA A 11 -2.95 23.24 11.42
C ALA A 11 -2.40 23.76 12.75
N LYS A 12 -1.28 23.20 13.26
CA LYS A 12 -0.59 23.68 14.47
C LYS A 12 -0.14 25.14 14.35
N LYS A 13 0.31 25.56 13.16
CA LYS A 13 0.68 26.96 12.88
C LYS A 13 -0.55 27.87 12.88
N LEU A 14 -1.65 27.44 12.27
CA LEU A 14 -2.91 28.18 12.27
C LEU A 14 -3.50 28.32 13.67
N LEU A 15 -3.42 27.28 14.53
CA LEU A 15 -3.83 27.39 15.94
C LEU A 15 -3.07 28.49 16.68
N ARG A 16 -1.75 28.56 16.51
CA ARG A 16 -0.93 29.62 17.10
C ARG A 16 -1.38 31.01 16.62
N MET A 17 -1.67 31.12 15.32
CA MET A 17 -2.19 32.37 14.75
C MET A 17 -3.58 32.74 15.29
N LEU A 18 -4.47 31.75 15.49
CA LEU A 18 -5.78 31.95 16.11
C LEU A 18 -5.67 32.35 17.59
N ALA A 19 -4.59 31.97 18.27
CA ALA A 19 -4.24 32.45 19.61
C ALA A 19 -3.64 33.88 19.61
N GLY A 20 -3.54 34.52 18.44
CA GLY A 20 -3.04 35.90 18.27
C GLY A 20 -1.55 36.01 17.96
N GLU A 21 -0.83 34.88 17.81
CA GLU A 21 0.58 34.91 17.45
C GLU A 21 0.80 35.28 15.98
N THR A 22 1.97 35.82 15.68
CA THR A 22 2.44 35.98 14.30
C THR A 22 3.37 34.85 13.91
N VAL A 23 3.25 34.32 12.70
CA VAL A 23 4.13 33.27 12.18
C VAL A 23 5.03 33.79 11.07
N PRO A 24 6.30 33.36 10.94
CA PRO A 24 7.15 33.77 9.82
C PRO A 24 6.51 33.42 8.47
N SER A 25 6.58 34.34 7.50
CA SER A 25 6.01 34.13 6.15
C SER A 25 6.57 32.89 5.46
N SER A 26 7.85 32.58 5.66
CA SER A 26 8.50 31.36 5.15
C SER A 26 7.96 30.06 5.75
N SER A 27 7.27 30.12 6.88
CA SER A 27 6.76 28.94 7.58
C SER A 27 5.34 28.54 7.16
N LEU A 28 4.59 29.45 6.53
CA LEU A 28 3.24 29.20 6.04
C LEU A 28 3.31 28.81 4.55
N PRO A 29 2.65 27.73 4.11
CA PRO A 29 2.65 27.36 2.70
C PRO A 29 2.06 28.47 1.83
N ARG A 30 2.71 28.79 0.70
CA ARG A 30 2.28 29.89 -0.19
C ARG A 30 0.84 29.76 -0.67
N TRP A 31 0.36 28.54 -0.90
CA TRP A 31 -1.02 28.30 -1.35
C TRP A 31 -2.04 28.75 -0.29
N LEU A 32 -1.76 28.47 0.99
CA LEU A 32 -2.63 28.82 2.09
C LEU A 32 -2.53 30.30 2.43
N ALA A 33 -1.31 30.85 2.38
CA ALA A 33 -1.10 32.29 2.53
C ALA A 33 -1.89 33.07 1.47
N GLY A 34 -1.82 32.64 0.20
CA GLY A 34 -2.55 33.26 -0.90
C GLY A 34 -4.08 33.16 -0.76
N GLU A 35 -4.61 32.03 -0.29
CA GLU A 35 -6.07 31.90 -0.03
C GLU A 35 -6.51 32.83 1.12
N LEU A 36 -5.77 32.88 2.23
CA LEU A 36 -6.12 33.75 3.36
C LEU A 36 -5.92 35.24 3.05
N GLU A 37 -4.90 35.61 2.26
CA GLU A 37 -4.73 36.99 1.76
C GLU A 37 -5.87 37.38 0.82
N GLY A 38 -6.28 36.47 -0.08
CA GLY A 38 -7.38 36.70 -1.02
C GLY A 38 -8.72 36.94 -0.33
N GLU A 39 -8.95 36.29 0.81
CA GLU A 39 -10.14 36.48 1.66
C GLU A 39 -10.00 37.66 2.66
N GLY A 40 -8.88 38.39 2.63
CA GLY A 40 -8.61 39.51 3.55
C GLY A 40 -8.37 39.09 5.01
N LEU A 41 -8.07 37.81 5.23
CA LEU A 41 -7.91 37.16 6.53
C LEU A 41 -6.47 37.20 7.05
N LEU A 42 -5.51 37.55 6.19
CA LEU A 42 -4.08 37.58 6.49
C LEU A 42 -3.47 38.93 6.14
N ILE A 43 -2.62 39.46 7.01
CA ILE A 43 -1.81 40.65 6.74
C ILE A 43 -0.32 40.40 7.02
N PRO A 44 0.59 40.95 6.19
CA PRO A 44 2.01 40.94 6.48
C PRO A 44 2.36 41.96 7.55
N VAL A 45 3.22 41.55 8.49
CA VAL A 45 3.85 42.40 9.50
C VAL A 45 5.35 42.40 9.25
N THR A 46 5.91 43.58 8.99
CA THR A 46 7.33 43.72 8.64
C THR A 46 8.15 44.10 9.86
N HIS A 47 9.20 43.34 10.13
CA HIS A 47 10.20 43.61 11.15
C HIS A 47 11.58 43.68 10.48
N GLY A 48 11.93 44.86 9.96
CA GLY A 48 13.14 45.05 9.16
C GLY A 48 13.09 44.24 7.87
N SER A 49 14.06 43.33 7.66
CA SER A 49 14.10 42.44 6.48
C SER A 49 13.21 41.19 6.60
N ARG A 50 12.58 40.95 7.76
CA ARG A 50 11.78 39.76 8.02
C ARG A 50 10.29 40.10 7.95
N VAL A 51 9.52 39.21 7.31
CA VAL A 51 8.06 39.33 7.20
C VAL A 51 7.41 38.18 7.95
N SER A 52 6.49 38.50 8.86
CA SER A 52 5.59 37.55 9.50
C SER A 52 4.15 37.81 9.06
N TYR A 53 3.26 36.85 9.29
CA TYR A 53 1.84 36.98 9.04
C TYR A 53 1.05 37.04 10.33
N ARG A 54 -0.01 37.85 10.32
CA ARG A 54 -1.02 37.94 11.38
C ARG A 54 -2.41 37.81 10.78
N LEU A 55 -3.33 37.21 11.53
CA LEU A 55 -4.74 37.19 11.16
C LEU A 55 -5.41 38.54 11.42
N THR A 56 -6.28 38.96 10.51
CA THR A 56 -7.04 40.21 10.64
C THR A 56 -8.25 40.05 11.54
N ASN A 57 -8.90 38.88 11.48
CA ASN A 57 -10.06 38.55 12.30
C ASN A 57 -10.05 37.05 12.65
N VAL A 58 -9.80 36.75 13.93
CA VAL A 58 -9.67 35.38 14.43
C VAL A 58 -10.96 34.58 14.27
N ASP A 59 -12.13 35.16 14.51
CA ASP A 59 -13.41 34.44 14.46
C ASP A 59 -13.80 34.11 13.02
N VAL A 60 -13.60 35.05 12.10
CA VAL A 60 -13.85 34.82 10.67
C VAL A 60 -12.83 33.82 10.12
N CYS A 61 -11.56 33.90 10.53
CA CYS A 61 -10.55 32.90 10.16
C CYS A 61 -10.91 31.50 10.69
N ARG A 62 -11.36 31.42 11.95
CA ARG A 62 -11.77 30.16 12.57
C ARG A 62 -12.90 29.52 11.78
N LYS A 63 -13.92 30.30 11.40
CA LYS A 63 -15.03 29.85 10.56
C LYS A 63 -14.57 29.44 9.16
N PHE A 64 -13.73 30.25 8.52
CA PHE A 64 -13.17 29.94 7.20
C PHE A 64 -12.40 28.62 7.21
N ILE A 65 -11.54 28.40 8.21
CA ILE A 65 -10.78 27.15 8.36
C ILE A 65 -11.73 25.98 8.61
N CYS A 66 -12.74 26.19 9.47
CA CYS A 66 -13.80 25.24 9.77
C CYS A 66 -14.49 24.74 8.49
N ASP A 67 -14.97 25.68 7.70
CA ASP A 67 -15.78 25.41 6.51
C ASP A 67 -14.93 24.85 5.36
N THR A 68 -13.67 25.30 5.24
CA THR A 68 -12.84 25.04 4.05
C THR A 68 -11.91 23.83 4.21
N TYR A 69 -11.34 23.60 5.40
CA TYR A 69 -10.29 22.59 5.60
C TYR A 69 -10.64 21.50 6.61
N THR A 70 -11.50 21.81 7.60
CA THR A 70 -11.83 20.87 8.68
C THR A 70 -13.30 20.43 8.67
N SER A 71 -14.05 20.77 7.63
CA SER A 71 -15.39 20.24 7.35
C SER A 71 -16.43 20.47 8.45
N GLY A 72 -16.41 21.63 9.08
CA GLY A 72 -17.31 21.97 10.19
C GLY A 72 -16.80 21.53 11.56
N THR A 73 -15.66 20.84 11.64
CA THR A 73 -15.00 20.50 12.91
C THR A 73 -14.04 21.61 13.34
N SER A 74 -13.91 21.87 14.65
CA SER A 74 -12.89 22.80 15.15
C SER A 74 -11.47 22.35 14.78
N LEU A 75 -10.55 23.30 14.60
CA LEU A 75 -9.18 23.01 14.19
C LEU A 75 -8.42 22.19 15.23
N GLU A 76 -8.73 22.43 16.51
CA GLU A 76 -8.21 21.71 17.67
C GLU A 76 -8.61 20.24 17.62
N ARG A 77 -9.89 19.94 17.41
CA ARG A 77 -10.41 18.57 17.35
C ARG A 77 -9.96 17.84 16.08
N TRP A 78 -9.85 18.55 14.96
CA TRP A 78 -9.26 18.00 13.74
C TRP A 78 -7.81 17.56 13.95
N LEU A 79 -7.04 18.34 14.72
CA LEU A 79 -5.65 18.01 15.05
C LEU A 79 -5.53 16.77 15.94
N GLU A 80 -6.37 16.62 16.96
CA GLU A 80 -6.40 15.40 17.81
C GLU A 80 -6.58 14.12 16.98
N VAL A 81 -7.44 14.18 15.95
CA VAL A 81 -7.69 13.07 15.02
C VAL A 81 -6.54 12.87 14.03
N ALA A 82 -5.90 13.97 13.59
CA ALA A 82 -4.87 13.94 12.55
C ALA A 82 -3.44 13.68 13.07
N ASP A 83 -3.16 13.89 14.36
CA ASP A 83 -1.83 13.68 14.99
C ASP A 83 -1.60 12.22 15.44
N GLY A 84 -2.60 11.34 15.30
CA GLY A 84 -2.42 9.88 15.36
C GLY A 84 -2.43 9.24 16.75
N GLU A 85 -2.54 9.99 17.85
CA GLU A 85 -2.65 9.40 19.19
C GLU A 85 -4.02 8.75 19.48
N HIS A 86 -5.06 9.12 18.72
CA HIS A 86 -6.41 8.55 18.82
C HIS A 86 -6.96 8.12 17.45
N ALA A 87 -6.20 7.29 16.73
CA ALA A 87 -6.59 6.72 15.43
C ALA A 87 -7.85 5.80 15.46
N THR A 88 -8.51 5.66 16.61
CA THR A 88 -9.71 4.84 16.85
C THR A 88 -11.02 5.60 16.82
N LEU A 89 -11.05 6.89 16.45
CA LEU A 89 -12.31 7.60 16.24
C LEU A 89 -12.95 7.15 14.91
N GLU A 90 -13.83 6.15 15.03
CA GLU A 90 -14.58 5.57 13.94
C GLU A 90 -15.38 6.60 13.14
N ARG A 91 -15.47 6.34 11.82
CA ARG A 91 -16.26 7.08 10.82
C ARG A 91 -17.73 7.30 11.26
N SER A 92 -18.26 6.41 12.09
CA SER A 92 -19.60 6.48 12.65
C SER A 92 -19.82 7.76 13.46
N MET A 93 -18.86 8.17 14.30
CA MET A 93 -18.95 9.41 15.09
C MET A 93 -18.86 10.67 14.22
N LEU A 94 -18.00 10.67 13.21
CA LEU A 94 -17.84 11.80 12.29
C LEU A 94 -19.10 12.04 11.43
N VAL A 95 -19.77 10.97 10.98
CA VAL A 95 -21.01 11.08 10.19
C VAL A 95 -22.19 11.52 11.06
N GLN A 96 -22.25 11.08 12.32
CA GLN A 96 -23.30 11.50 13.26
C GLN A 96 -23.25 13.01 13.57
N GLU A 97 -22.06 13.62 13.61
CA GLU A 97 -21.94 15.04 13.96
C GLU A 97 -21.83 16.00 12.77
N THR A 98 -21.25 15.58 11.64
CA THR A 98 -20.97 16.51 10.52
C THR A 98 -21.91 16.36 9.33
N GLY A 99 -22.71 15.29 9.26
CA GLY A 99 -23.59 15.00 8.11
C GLY A 99 -22.88 14.83 6.76
N ASN A 100 -21.54 14.91 6.71
CA ASN A 100 -20.78 14.93 5.46
C ASN A 100 -19.58 13.97 5.51
N SER A 101 -19.78 12.78 4.95
CA SER A 101 -18.80 11.67 4.94
C SER A 101 -17.67 11.82 3.91
N LYS A 102 -17.59 12.94 3.19
CA LYS A 102 -16.75 13.09 1.98
C LYS A 102 -15.48 13.93 2.16
N SER A 103 -15.31 14.59 3.30
CA SER A 103 -14.35 15.70 3.41
C SER A 103 -13.14 15.43 4.32
N ILE A 104 -13.13 14.29 5.03
CA ILE A 104 -11.92 13.76 5.67
C ILE A 104 -11.46 12.53 4.88
N LYS A 105 -10.26 12.58 4.28
CA LYS A 105 -9.57 11.39 3.75
C LYS A 105 -9.08 10.51 4.92
N LEU A 106 -9.99 10.04 5.77
CA LEU A 106 -9.77 8.90 6.64
C LEU A 106 -9.60 7.70 5.71
N ARG A 107 -8.45 7.04 5.79
CA ARG A 107 -8.16 5.83 5.03
C ARG A 107 -9.06 4.71 5.55
N THR A 108 -10.25 4.66 4.99
CA THR A 108 -11.35 3.79 5.41
C THR A 108 -11.15 2.35 4.98
N PHE A 109 -10.30 2.12 3.99
CA PHE A 109 -9.91 0.81 3.50
C PHE A 109 -8.43 0.62 3.79
N CYS A 110 -8.14 0.24 5.03
CA CYS A 110 -6.83 -0.20 5.50
C CYS A 110 -6.86 -1.72 5.50
N GLY A 111 -5.89 -2.37 4.85
CA GLY A 111 -5.82 -3.81 4.82
C GLY A 111 -5.36 -4.41 3.51
N PHE A 112 -5.36 -5.74 3.49
CA PHE A 112 -5.05 -6.56 2.32
C PHE A 112 -5.84 -7.88 2.36
N LEU A 113 -5.97 -8.52 1.20
CA LEU A 113 -6.60 -9.82 1.09
C LEU A 113 -5.62 -10.93 1.46
N VAL A 114 -6.12 -11.92 2.19
CA VAL A 114 -5.42 -13.16 2.52
C VAL A 114 -6.20 -14.37 2.01
N ASN A 115 -5.47 -15.40 1.59
CA ASN A 115 -6.02 -16.65 1.12
C ASN A 115 -5.11 -17.83 1.50
N SER A 116 -5.67 -19.04 1.59
CA SER A 116 -4.91 -20.26 1.86
C SER A 116 -5.63 -21.46 1.27
N TYR A 117 -4.88 -22.51 0.91
CA TYR A 117 -5.45 -23.82 0.57
C TYR A 117 -5.44 -24.78 1.76
N GLU A 118 -4.61 -24.52 2.77
CA GLU A 118 -4.55 -25.25 4.04
C GLU A 118 -4.98 -24.31 5.18
N PRO A 119 -5.66 -24.83 6.22
CA PRO A 119 -6.02 -24.02 7.38
C PRO A 119 -4.78 -23.43 8.08
N ILE A 120 -4.82 -22.13 8.36
CA ILE A 120 -3.75 -21.42 9.08
C ILE A 120 -4.37 -20.77 10.31
N GLU A 121 -3.90 -21.16 11.50
CA GLU A 121 -4.20 -20.44 12.74
C GLU A 121 -3.61 -19.02 12.66
N ALA A 122 -4.35 -18.03 13.14
CA ALA A 122 -3.92 -16.64 13.16
C ALA A 122 -4.56 -15.88 14.32
N TRP A 123 -4.10 -14.66 14.59
CA TRP A 123 -4.59 -13.83 15.69
C TRP A 123 -4.92 -12.41 15.23
N MET A 124 -5.99 -11.85 15.79
CA MET A 124 -6.31 -10.42 15.77
C MET A 124 -6.20 -9.90 17.20
N GLY A 125 -5.03 -9.35 17.56
CA GLY A 125 -4.72 -9.07 18.96
C GLY A 125 -4.63 -10.37 19.77
N ASP A 126 -5.45 -10.50 20.82
CA ASP A 126 -5.50 -11.70 21.67
C ASP A 126 -6.50 -12.77 21.16
N GLU A 127 -7.32 -12.43 20.16
CA GLU A 127 -8.35 -13.32 19.62
C GLU A 127 -7.79 -14.23 18.52
N ALA A 128 -7.80 -15.54 18.77
CA ALA A 128 -7.39 -16.55 17.80
C ALA A 128 -8.53 -16.86 16.81
N PHE A 129 -8.17 -17.06 15.54
CA PHE A 129 -9.10 -17.48 14.49
C PHE A 129 -8.40 -18.34 13.43
N LEU A 130 -9.20 -18.98 12.57
CA LEU A 130 -8.69 -19.87 11.53
C LEU A 130 -8.90 -19.27 10.14
N ILE A 131 -7.80 -19.10 9.39
CA ILE A 131 -7.82 -18.76 7.97
C ILE A 131 -7.99 -20.06 7.17
N ALA A 132 -9.24 -20.35 6.79
CA ALA A 132 -9.59 -21.50 5.96
C ALA A 132 -10.68 -21.12 4.92
N PRO A 133 -10.41 -20.17 4.02
CA PRO A 133 -11.41 -19.72 3.05
C PRO A 133 -11.76 -20.83 2.05
N SER A 134 -13.05 -20.99 1.76
CA SER A 134 -13.53 -21.89 0.69
C SER A 134 -13.06 -21.43 -0.70
N ASP A 135 -13.21 -22.29 -1.71
CA ASP A 135 -12.87 -21.87 -3.07
C ASP A 135 -13.76 -20.72 -3.56
N GLY A 136 -13.12 -19.73 -4.20
CA GLY A 136 -13.76 -18.45 -4.55
C GLY A 136 -13.89 -17.44 -3.41
N VAL A 137 -13.44 -17.75 -2.19
CA VAL A 137 -13.45 -16.83 -1.04
C VAL A 137 -12.01 -16.40 -0.69
N ALA A 138 -11.87 -15.16 -0.23
CA ALA A 138 -10.67 -14.64 0.41
C ALA A 138 -11.09 -13.77 1.60
N LEU A 139 -10.24 -13.66 2.63
CA LEU A 139 -10.51 -12.83 3.80
C LEU A 139 -9.82 -11.48 3.63
N PHE A 140 -10.47 -10.39 4.05
CA PHE A 140 -9.86 -9.06 4.06
C PHE A 140 -9.46 -8.67 5.48
N ILE A 141 -8.16 -8.49 5.73
CA ILE A 141 -7.63 -8.14 7.05
C ILE A 141 -7.62 -6.62 7.20
N GLN A 142 -8.50 -6.09 8.06
CA GLN A 142 -8.73 -4.64 8.18
C GLN A 142 -7.81 -3.91 9.17
N GLN A 143 -7.20 -4.64 10.10
CA GLN A 143 -6.29 -4.11 11.12
C GLN A 143 -4.96 -4.87 11.10
N PRO A 144 -4.09 -4.61 10.09
CA PRO A 144 -2.84 -5.34 9.95
C PRO A 144 -1.89 -5.18 11.15
N ASP A 145 -1.96 -4.05 11.85
CA ASP A 145 -1.13 -3.72 13.00
C ASP A 145 -1.25 -4.73 14.16
N VAL A 146 -2.43 -5.33 14.35
CA VAL A 146 -2.69 -6.37 15.36
C VAL A 146 -2.80 -7.79 14.77
N PHE A 147 -2.72 -7.94 13.45
CA PHE A 147 -2.78 -9.24 12.78
C PHE A 147 -1.47 -10.01 12.93
N ARG A 148 -1.53 -11.25 13.43
CA ARG A 148 -0.37 -12.13 13.65
C ARG A 148 -0.62 -13.51 13.06
N ILE A 149 0.47 -14.14 12.64
CA ILE A 149 0.49 -15.50 12.09
C ILE A 149 1.62 -16.31 12.73
N PRO A 150 1.54 -17.65 12.72
CA PRO A 150 2.59 -18.52 13.23
C PRO A 150 3.92 -18.29 12.52
N SER A 151 5.03 -18.45 13.22
CA SER A 151 6.38 -18.20 12.66
C SER A 151 6.82 -19.20 11.59
N ASP A 152 6.20 -20.38 11.54
CA ASP A 152 6.45 -21.43 10.55
C ASP A 152 5.76 -21.17 9.19
N VAL A 153 4.91 -20.13 9.10
CA VAL A 153 4.20 -19.78 7.87
C VAL A 153 5.09 -18.96 6.94
N VAL A 154 5.11 -19.33 5.67
CA VAL A 154 5.70 -18.53 4.58
C VAL A 154 4.63 -17.64 3.97
N VAL A 155 4.93 -16.35 3.79
CA VAL A 155 4.00 -15.41 3.16
C VAL A 155 4.31 -15.30 1.67
N VAL A 156 3.37 -15.66 0.81
CA VAL A 156 3.49 -15.51 -0.64
C VAL A 156 2.68 -14.31 -1.12
N GLY A 157 3.38 -13.26 -1.55
CA GLY A 157 2.76 -12.08 -2.14
C GLY A 157 2.47 -12.27 -3.62
N VAL A 158 1.19 -12.37 -3.97
CA VAL A 158 0.74 -12.55 -5.36
C VAL A 158 0.40 -11.19 -5.96
N GLU A 159 1.08 -10.85 -7.06
CA GLU A 159 0.89 -9.56 -7.73
C GLU A 159 -0.44 -9.49 -8.50
N ASN A 160 -0.79 -10.54 -9.24
CA ASN A 160 -1.97 -10.55 -10.10
C ASN A 160 -3.24 -11.07 -9.38
N GLY A 161 -4.37 -10.41 -9.64
CA GLY A 161 -5.65 -10.78 -9.03
C GLY A 161 -6.22 -12.12 -9.51
N GLU A 162 -6.00 -12.49 -10.77
CA GLU A 162 -6.41 -13.79 -11.32
C GLU A 162 -5.61 -14.94 -10.69
N ASN A 163 -4.30 -14.77 -10.52
CA ASN A 163 -3.46 -15.73 -9.80
C ASN A 163 -3.87 -15.85 -8.34
N PHE A 164 -4.17 -14.74 -7.66
CA PHE A 164 -4.64 -14.75 -6.28
C PHE A 164 -6.02 -15.42 -6.14
N ARG A 165 -6.90 -15.25 -7.13
CA ARG A 165 -8.18 -15.96 -7.20
C ARG A 165 -7.99 -17.47 -7.40
N HIS A 166 -6.96 -17.88 -8.13
CA HIS A 166 -6.71 -19.26 -8.53
C HIS A 166 -5.49 -19.89 -7.83
N ILE A 167 -5.22 -19.55 -6.56
CA ILE A 167 -4.09 -20.11 -5.80
C ILE A 167 -4.09 -21.65 -5.78
N ARG A 168 -5.26 -22.28 -5.72
CA ARG A 168 -5.39 -23.75 -5.70
C ARG A 168 -4.88 -24.41 -6.98
N ARG A 169 -5.05 -23.74 -8.14
CA ARG A 169 -4.54 -24.22 -9.45
C ARG A 169 -3.04 -24.02 -9.61
N GLN A 170 -2.40 -23.39 -8.63
CA GLN A 170 -0.98 -23.08 -8.58
C GLN A 170 -0.30 -23.70 -7.35
N LYS A 171 -1.00 -24.58 -6.62
CA LYS A 171 -0.48 -25.24 -5.40
C LYS A 171 0.88 -25.90 -5.64
N HIS A 172 1.03 -26.55 -6.79
CA HIS A 172 2.26 -27.23 -7.23
C HIS A 172 3.53 -26.36 -7.23
N LEU A 173 3.41 -25.03 -7.24
CA LEU A 173 4.56 -24.11 -7.15
C LEU A 173 5.11 -23.97 -5.72
N PHE A 174 4.29 -24.27 -4.73
CA PHE A 174 4.56 -23.98 -3.32
C PHE A 174 4.41 -25.24 -2.45
N ASP A 175 4.49 -26.42 -3.06
CA ASP A 175 4.41 -27.69 -2.36
C ASP A 175 5.55 -27.81 -1.33
N GLY A 176 5.22 -28.33 -0.15
CA GLY A 176 6.16 -28.47 0.97
C GLY A 176 6.27 -27.23 1.88
N TRP A 177 5.56 -26.14 1.57
CA TRP A 177 5.47 -24.98 2.46
C TRP A 177 4.05 -24.79 3.02
N LYS A 178 4.00 -24.35 4.28
CA LYS A 178 2.78 -23.82 4.90
C LYS A 178 2.62 -22.37 4.49
N VAL A 179 1.77 -22.10 3.50
CA VAL A 179 1.72 -20.81 2.81
C VAL A 179 0.46 -20.01 3.12
N LEU A 180 0.67 -18.76 3.54
CA LEU A 180 -0.37 -17.73 3.50
C LEU A 180 -0.18 -16.88 2.23
N PHE A 181 -1.17 -16.87 1.35
CA PHE A 181 -1.18 -15.98 0.20
C PHE A 181 -1.71 -14.62 0.59
N VAL A 182 -1.03 -13.57 0.15
CA VAL A 182 -1.44 -12.18 0.32
C VAL A 182 -1.50 -11.50 -1.04
N SER A 183 -2.56 -10.74 -1.28
CA SER A 183 -2.69 -10.00 -2.55
C SER A 183 -1.96 -8.66 -2.45
N ARG A 184 -1.26 -8.28 -3.54
CA ARG A 184 -0.79 -6.90 -3.71
C ARG A 184 -1.93 -5.90 -3.92
N TYR A 185 -3.17 -6.37 -4.14
CA TYR A 185 -4.37 -5.55 -4.21
C TYR A 185 -5.11 -5.48 -2.85
N PRO A 186 -5.62 -4.30 -2.44
CA PRO A 186 -5.45 -2.98 -3.08
C PRO A 186 -4.00 -2.49 -3.01
N ARG A 187 -3.57 -1.72 -4.01
CA ARG A 187 -2.22 -1.11 -4.03
C ARG A 187 -2.10 -0.07 -2.92
N SER A 188 -1.66 -0.49 -1.75
CA SER A 188 -1.49 0.32 -0.55
C SER A 188 -0.18 -0.03 0.16
N SER A 189 0.20 0.75 1.16
CA SER A 189 1.35 0.42 2.01
C SER A 189 1.07 -0.68 3.02
N ASP A 190 -0.20 -1.07 3.24
CA ASP A 190 -0.61 -1.93 4.36
C ASP A 190 0.12 -3.25 4.39
N LEU A 191 0.14 -3.92 3.24
CA LEU A 191 0.79 -5.21 3.12
C LEU A 191 2.27 -5.09 3.47
N ARG A 192 2.95 -4.08 2.92
CA ARG A 192 4.38 -3.87 3.18
C ARG A 192 4.62 -3.53 4.65
N ASP A 193 3.83 -2.63 5.23
CA ASP A 193 4.01 -2.17 6.60
C ASP A 193 3.75 -3.32 7.60
N TRP A 194 2.77 -4.19 7.31
CA TRP A 194 2.56 -5.45 8.03
C TRP A 194 3.68 -6.47 7.82
N LEU A 195 4.16 -6.64 6.58
CA LEU A 195 5.29 -7.52 6.33
C LEU A 195 6.51 -7.08 7.13
N ILE A 196 6.78 -5.78 7.28
CA ILE A 196 7.87 -5.24 8.11
C ILE A 196 7.70 -5.62 9.59
N SER A 197 6.46 -5.68 10.09
CA SER A 197 6.19 -5.96 11.51
C SER A 197 6.31 -7.43 11.91
N ILE A 198 6.38 -8.36 10.94
CA ILE A 198 6.48 -9.80 11.19
C ILE A 198 7.84 -10.38 10.74
N PRO A 199 8.33 -11.46 11.39
CA PRO A 199 9.60 -12.09 11.03
C PRO A 199 9.48 -13.14 9.92
N ASN A 200 8.26 -13.47 9.47
CA ASN A 200 8.01 -14.55 8.52
C ASN A 200 8.74 -14.36 7.17
N PRO A 201 9.28 -15.42 6.55
CA PRO A 201 9.81 -15.34 5.19
C PRO A 201 8.75 -14.81 4.21
N TYR A 202 9.17 -13.92 3.30
CA TYR A 202 8.31 -13.37 2.26
C TYR A 202 8.80 -13.82 0.88
N ILE A 203 7.93 -14.45 0.12
CA ILE A 203 8.17 -14.83 -1.27
C ILE A 203 7.28 -13.95 -2.15
N HIS A 204 7.88 -13.20 -3.06
CA HIS A 204 7.16 -12.41 -4.04
C HIS A 204 6.91 -13.24 -5.30
N PHE A 205 5.64 -13.47 -5.64
CA PHE A 205 5.23 -14.13 -6.86
C PHE A 205 4.61 -13.10 -7.81
N GLY A 206 5.43 -12.63 -8.74
CA GLY A 206 5.07 -11.64 -9.74
C GLY A 206 5.46 -12.08 -11.14
N ASP A 207 5.35 -11.16 -12.10
CA ASP A 207 5.66 -11.43 -13.50
C ASP A 207 7.16 -11.57 -13.72
N PHE A 208 7.56 -12.50 -14.58
CA PHE A 208 8.94 -12.76 -14.95
C PHE A 208 9.35 -11.81 -16.08
N ASP A 209 9.37 -10.53 -15.76
CA ASP A 209 9.79 -9.45 -16.66
C ASP A 209 10.54 -8.34 -15.88
N LEU A 210 10.93 -7.27 -16.57
CA LEU A 210 11.69 -6.20 -15.92
C LEU A 210 10.82 -5.37 -14.96
N ALA A 211 9.52 -5.27 -15.20
CA ALA A 211 8.59 -4.52 -14.36
C ALA A 211 8.28 -5.25 -13.04
N GLY A 212 8.01 -6.55 -13.08
CA GLY A 212 7.80 -7.40 -11.91
C GLY A 212 9.03 -7.41 -11.01
N ILE A 213 10.23 -7.56 -11.59
CA ILE A 213 11.50 -7.44 -10.85
C ILE A 213 11.66 -6.06 -10.21
N HIS A 214 11.32 -4.99 -10.92
CA HIS A 214 11.35 -3.64 -10.36
C HIS A 214 10.37 -3.47 -9.20
N ILE A 215 9.14 -3.98 -9.33
CA ILE A 215 8.10 -3.91 -8.30
C ILE A 215 8.57 -4.62 -7.03
N TYR A 216 9.04 -5.86 -7.16
CA TYR A 216 9.62 -6.60 -6.05
C TYR A 216 10.72 -5.81 -5.32
N GLN A 217 11.70 -5.31 -6.07
CA GLN A 217 12.85 -4.66 -5.47
C GLN A 217 12.49 -3.33 -4.80
N SER A 218 11.66 -2.52 -5.46
CA SER A 218 11.31 -1.17 -5.01
C SER A 218 10.26 -1.17 -3.89
N GLU A 219 9.30 -2.09 -3.91
CA GLU A 219 8.19 -2.12 -2.95
C GLU A 219 8.44 -3.07 -1.77
N PHE A 220 9.22 -4.14 -1.95
CA PHE A 220 9.39 -5.17 -0.92
C PHE A 220 10.85 -5.36 -0.52
N TYR A 221 11.75 -5.76 -1.42
CA TYR A 221 13.14 -6.11 -1.07
C TYR A 221 13.86 -4.96 -0.36
N LYS A 222 13.68 -3.72 -0.82
CA LYS A 222 14.25 -2.51 -0.18
C LYS A 222 13.93 -2.40 1.31
N TYR A 223 12.79 -2.91 1.76
CA TYR A 223 12.31 -2.80 3.14
C TYR A 223 12.53 -4.08 3.95
N LEU A 224 12.45 -5.24 3.30
CA LEU A 224 12.50 -6.55 3.97
C LEU A 224 13.89 -7.21 3.91
N GLY A 225 14.76 -6.76 3.01
CA GLY A 225 16.09 -7.33 2.80
C GLY A 225 16.04 -8.83 2.47
N ASP A 226 16.97 -9.60 3.02
CA ASP A 226 17.15 -11.02 2.70
C ASP A 226 16.00 -11.93 3.13
N ARG A 227 15.09 -11.45 3.99
CA ARG A 227 13.86 -12.16 4.34
C ARG A 227 12.87 -12.22 3.17
N ALA A 228 12.98 -11.29 2.23
CA ALA A 228 12.23 -11.33 0.99
C ALA A 228 13.02 -12.09 -0.09
N SER A 229 12.35 -12.89 -0.90
CA SER A 229 12.88 -13.47 -2.14
C SER A 229 11.87 -13.30 -3.27
N PHE A 230 12.34 -13.22 -4.51
CA PHE A 230 11.48 -13.33 -5.69
C PHE A 230 11.35 -14.82 -6.04
N PHE A 231 10.13 -15.29 -6.26
CA PHE A 231 9.89 -16.67 -6.64
C PHE A 231 10.36 -16.92 -8.07
N VAL A 232 11.28 -17.87 -8.27
CA VAL A 232 11.79 -18.26 -9.59
C VAL A 232 11.63 -19.78 -9.75
N PRO A 233 10.60 -20.24 -10.48
CA PRO A 233 10.40 -21.66 -10.77
C PRO A 233 11.55 -22.27 -11.58
N GLU A 234 11.78 -23.58 -11.42
CA GLU A 234 12.81 -24.30 -12.17
C GLU A 234 12.59 -24.25 -13.69
N ASP A 235 11.32 -24.21 -14.15
CA ASP A 235 10.95 -24.17 -15.56
C ASP A 235 10.96 -22.75 -16.17
N VAL A 236 11.38 -21.71 -15.43
CA VAL A 236 11.29 -20.31 -15.85
C VAL A 236 11.99 -20.03 -17.19
N GLU A 237 13.13 -20.67 -17.45
CA GLU A 237 13.86 -20.49 -18.71
C GLU A 237 13.07 -21.02 -19.90
N GLU A 238 12.46 -22.21 -19.77
CA GLU A 238 11.60 -22.78 -20.80
C GLU A 238 10.41 -21.84 -21.07
N ARG A 239 9.77 -21.34 -20.00
CA ARG A 239 8.63 -20.41 -20.10
C ARG A 239 9.01 -19.11 -20.78
N LEU A 240 10.13 -18.49 -20.38
CA LEU A 240 10.65 -17.26 -21.00
C LEU A 240 10.98 -17.46 -22.48
N SER A 241 11.52 -18.62 -22.88
CA SER A 241 11.78 -18.93 -24.30
C SER A 241 10.51 -18.85 -25.16
N ARG A 242 9.35 -19.16 -24.57
CA ARG A 242 8.00 -19.09 -25.17
C ARG A 242 7.24 -17.81 -24.79
N GLY A 243 7.85 -16.90 -24.05
CA GLY A 243 7.23 -15.67 -23.54
C GLY A 243 6.95 -14.61 -24.60
N ASN A 244 6.52 -13.44 -24.12
CA ASN A 244 6.04 -12.34 -24.93
C ASN A 244 7.15 -11.30 -25.21
N ALA A 245 7.56 -11.19 -26.47
CA ALA A 245 8.58 -10.23 -26.88
C ALA A 245 8.07 -8.77 -26.83
N ARG A 246 6.77 -8.55 -27.10
CA ARG A 246 6.18 -7.20 -27.06
C ARG A 246 6.22 -6.62 -25.65
N LEU A 247 6.07 -7.48 -24.64
CA LEU A 247 6.15 -7.09 -23.22
C LEU A 247 7.55 -6.57 -22.90
N TYR A 248 8.58 -7.28 -23.34
CA TYR A 248 9.97 -6.85 -23.19
C TYR A 248 10.24 -5.51 -23.89
N ASP A 249 9.86 -5.39 -25.17
CA ASP A 249 10.12 -4.18 -25.96
C ASP A 249 9.45 -2.94 -25.34
N ALA A 250 8.21 -3.08 -24.85
CA ALA A 250 7.47 -2.00 -24.19
C ALA A 250 8.13 -1.53 -22.89
N GLN A 251 8.79 -2.45 -22.18
CA GLN A 251 9.44 -2.19 -20.89
C GLN A 251 10.91 -1.76 -21.03
N TYR A 252 11.58 -2.16 -22.11
CA TYR A 252 13.03 -2.07 -22.25
C TYR A 252 13.56 -0.65 -22.04
N LEU A 253 13.00 0.37 -22.70
CA LEU A 253 13.50 1.74 -22.57
C LEU A 253 13.43 2.26 -21.12
N LYS A 254 12.40 1.84 -20.37
CA LYS A 254 12.19 2.26 -18.99
C LYS A 254 13.11 1.54 -18.01
N TYR A 255 13.35 0.25 -18.22
CA TYR A 255 14.05 -0.60 -17.25
C TYR A 255 15.43 -1.10 -17.67
N ARG A 256 15.92 -0.79 -18.89
CA ARG A 256 17.25 -1.21 -19.38
C ARG A 256 18.42 -0.80 -18.49
N ASN A 257 18.26 0.27 -17.72
CA ASN A 257 19.26 0.80 -16.81
C ASN A 257 18.87 0.58 -15.34
N MET A 258 17.93 -0.33 -15.07
CA MET A 258 17.52 -0.66 -13.71
C MET A 258 18.71 -1.26 -12.95
N THR A 259 19.07 -0.64 -11.83
CA THR A 259 20.04 -1.21 -10.91
C THR A 259 19.42 -2.41 -10.19
N LEU A 260 20.08 -3.56 -10.28
CA LEU A 260 19.71 -4.74 -9.51
C LEU A 260 20.26 -4.64 -8.10
N THR A 261 19.38 -4.54 -7.11
CA THR A 261 19.71 -4.53 -5.68
C THR A 261 19.75 -5.95 -5.10
N ASP A 262 18.86 -6.85 -5.55
CA ASP A 262 18.92 -8.26 -5.17
C ASP A 262 19.71 -9.06 -6.21
N MET A 263 20.98 -9.33 -5.91
CA MET A 263 21.88 -10.03 -6.84
C MET A 263 21.45 -11.47 -7.16
N ARG A 264 20.58 -12.09 -6.34
CA ARG A 264 20.02 -13.42 -6.63
C ARG A 264 19.19 -13.43 -7.91
N LEU A 265 18.65 -12.27 -8.32
CA LEU A 265 17.87 -12.11 -9.54
C LEU A 265 18.71 -11.94 -10.80
N ASN A 266 20.04 -11.89 -10.70
CA ASN A 266 20.91 -11.63 -11.85
C ASN A 266 20.72 -12.69 -12.96
N ALA A 267 20.58 -13.96 -12.58
CA ALA A 267 20.32 -15.04 -13.54
C ALA A 267 18.99 -14.82 -14.30
N LEU A 268 17.92 -14.48 -13.58
CA LEU A 268 16.61 -14.21 -14.20
C LEU A 268 16.66 -13.01 -15.15
N VAL A 269 17.30 -11.91 -14.74
CA VAL A 269 17.48 -10.71 -15.59
C VAL A 269 18.26 -11.06 -16.85
N GLN A 270 19.32 -11.86 -16.74
CA GLN A 270 20.08 -12.34 -17.89
C GLN A 270 19.23 -13.19 -18.84
N LEU A 271 18.37 -14.07 -18.33
CA LEU A 271 17.42 -14.84 -19.15
C LEU A 271 16.45 -13.92 -19.90
N ILE A 272 15.86 -12.94 -19.21
CA ILE A 272 14.95 -11.95 -19.82
C ILE A 272 15.65 -11.18 -20.95
N HIS A 273 16.89 -10.74 -20.76
CA HIS A 273 17.67 -10.08 -21.82
C HIS A 273 18.11 -11.02 -22.94
N ARG A 274 18.41 -12.29 -22.63
CA ARG A 274 18.80 -13.32 -23.61
C ARG A 274 17.65 -13.61 -24.57
N TYR A 275 16.46 -13.90 -24.03
CA TYR A 275 15.29 -14.23 -24.83
C TYR A 275 14.54 -13.01 -25.33
N LYS A 276 14.80 -11.82 -24.76
CA LYS A 276 14.08 -10.56 -25.03
C LYS A 276 12.58 -10.73 -24.90
N LYS A 277 12.16 -11.40 -23.83
CA LYS A 277 10.76 -11.79 -23.57
C LYS A 277 10.49 -11.66 -22.08
N GLY A 278 9.26 -11.29 -21.74
CA GLY A 278 8.70 -11.45 -20.40
C GLY A 278 7.70 -12.60 -20.35
N TYR A 279 7.43 -13.13 -19.16
CA TYR A 279 6.41 -14.15 -18.94
C TYR A 279 5.49 -13.76 -17.78
N GLU A 280 4.19 -13.67 -18.06
CA GLU A 280 3.17 -13.28 -17.08
C GLU A 280 2.83 -14.45 -16.16
N GLN A 281 2.60 -14.17 -14.88
CA GLN A 281 2.36 -15.18 -13.85
C GLN A 281 1.12 -16.06 -14.11
N GLU A 282 0.11 -15.56 -14.81
CA GLU A 282 -1.11 -16.27 -15.22
C GLU A 282 -0.80 -17.58 -15.96
N GLY A 283 0.33 -17.62 -16.67
CA GLY A 283 0.79 -18.82 -17.38
C GLY A 283 1.08 -20.03 -16.50
N TYR A 284 1.07 -19.87 -15.17
CA TYR A 284 1.19 -20.95 -14.19
C TYR A 284 -0.14 -21.47 -13.64
N ILE A 285 -1.28 -20.85 -14.00
CA ILE A 285 -2.60 -21.32 -13.59
C ILE A 285 -2.92 -22.61 -14.37
N ARG A 286 -2.95 -23.77 -13.69
CA ARG A 286 -3.34 -25.04 -14.33
C ARG A 286 -4.79 -25.00 -14.80
N CYS A 287 -5.04 -25.55 -15.98
CA CYS A 287 -6.39 -25.66 -16.54
C CYS A 287 -7.12 -26.88 -15.94
N VAL A 288 -8.37 -26.70 -15.54
CA VAL A 288 -9.21 -27.75 -14.89
C VAL A 288 -9.40 -29.01 -15.77
N ARG A 289 -9.17 -28.90 -17.09
CA ARG A 289 -9.38 -30.00 -18.04
C ARG A 289 -8.22 -31.00 -18.15
N CYS A 290 -7.06 -30.74 -17.54
CA CYS A 290 -5.88 -31.58 -17.70
C CYS A 290 -5.63 -32.58 -16.56
N ASP A 291 -6.37 -32.50 -15.45
CA ASP A 291 -6.16 -33.35 -14.26
C ASP A 291 -7.01 -34.65 -14.26
N VAL A 292 -7.68 -34.99 -15.36
CA VAL A 292 -8.52 -36.20 -15.48
C VAL A 292 -7.74 -37.40 -16.05
N SER A 293 -6.46 -37.27 -16.43
CA SER A 293 -5.74 -38.40 -17.07
C SER A 293 -5.01 -39.37 -16.16
N ASP A 294 -4.91 -39.15 -14.83
CA ASP A 294 -4.05 -39.97 -13.96
C ASP A 294 -4.73 -40.58 -12.72
N SER A 295 -6.05 -40.77 -12.73
CA SER A 295 -6.72 -41.55 -11.68
C SER A 295 -7.91 -42.37 -12.18
N ALA A 296 -7.59 -43.54 -12.75
CA ALA A 296 -8.15 -44.87 -12.41
C ALA A 296 -8.13 -45.82 -13.61
N PRO A 297 -7.65 -47.06 -13.45
CA PRO A 297 -8.35 -48.20 -14.02
C PRO A 297 -9.49 -48.60 -13.05
N ILE A 298 -10.71 -48.57 -13.57
CA ILE A 298 -11.84 -49.32 -13.01
C ILE A 298 -11.69 -50.75 -13.52
N ASP A 299 -11.19 -51.63 -12.66
CA ASP A 299 -11.70 -52.97 -12.29
C ASP A 299 -10.59 -53.79 -11.60
#